data_AF-A0A8X7P2K3-F1
#
_entry.id   AF-A0A8X7P2K3-F1
#
_cell.length_a   1.000
_cell.length_b   1.000
_cell.length_c   1.000
_cell.angle_alpha   90.00
_cell.angle_beta   90.00
_cell.angle_gamma   90.00
#
_symmetry.space_group_name_H-M   'P 1'
#
loop_
_entity.id
_entity.type
_entity.pdbx_description
1 polymer ?
#
loop_
_entity_poly.entity_id
_entity_poly.type
_entity_poly.pdbx_seq_one_letter_code
_entity_poly.pdbx_strand_id
1 'polypeptide(L)'
;MMRRELPHDDGETTPLLHLLEDVTSVWTTIVAIVHALWLMIRIRPQVILCNGPGTCIPLCVIAFLFKVLGIRWSSIFYVESVARVKKLFLSGLLLYNLRMADQFFVQWPQLQKNYPRAHYVGCLM
;
A
#
# COMPACT_ATOMS: atom_id res chain seq x y z
N MET A 1 15.24 25.27 -36.43
CA MET A 1 14.96 26.20 -35.32
C MET A 1 13.67 26.93 -35.65
N MET A 2 12.51 26.36 -35.29
CA MET A 2 11.22 27.05 -35.37
C MET A 2 10.36 26.49 -34.23
N ARG A 3 10.30 27.25 -33.14
CA ARG A 3 9.44 26.99 -31.99
C ARG A 3 8.03 27.40 -32.42
N ARG A 4 7.14 26.42 -32.56
CA ARG A 4 5.70 26.68 -32.75
C ARG A 4 5.18 27.14 -31.39
N GLU A 5 4.90 28.42 -31.26
CA GLU A 5 4.19 29.02 -30.14
C GLU A 5 2.82 28.35 -30.05
N LEU A 6 2.62 27.51 -29.03
CA LEU A 6 1.29 27.03 -28.63
C LEU A 6 0.63 28.13 -27.78
N PRO A 7 -0.65 28.43 -28.00
CA PRO A 7 -1.33 29.53 -27.32
C PRO A 7 -1.40 29.26 -25.81
N HIS A 8 -1.05 30.29 -25.06
CA HIS A 8 -1.27 30.47 -23.64
C HIS A 8 -2.77 30.68 -23.43
N ASP A 9 -3.48 29.66 -22.97
CA ASP A 9 -4.92 29.69 -22.66
C ASP A 9 -5.11 29.67 -21.13
N ASP A 10 -5.14 30.88 -20.56
CA ASP A 10 -6.09 31.39 -19.57
C ASP A 10 -6.66 30.41 -18.52
N GLY A 11 -5.91 30.20 -17.45
CA GLY A 11 -6.22 30.57 -16.05
C GLY A 11 -7.60 30.39 -15.38
N GLU A 12 -8.66 29.89 -16.01
CA GLU A 12 -10.02 29.87 -15.40
C GLU A 12 -10.81 28.55 -15.55
N THR A 13 -10.41 27.62 -16.43
CA THR A 13 -11.08 26.32 -16.63
C THR A 13 -10.41 25.13 -15.93
N THR A 14 -9.22 25.32 -15.37
CA THR A 14 -8.45 24.29 -14.65
C THR A 14 -8.94 23.90 -13.24
N PRO A 15 -9.61 24.75 -12.42
CA PRO A 15 -9.96 24.35 -11.05
C PRO A 15 -11.11 23.32 -11.01
N LEU A 16 -12.05 23.36 -11.95
CA LEU A 16 -13.15 22.40 -12.01
C LEU A 16 -12.71 21.02 -12.52
N LEU A 17 -11.76 20.95 -13.45
CA LEU A 17 -11.18 19.68 -13.90
C LEU A 17 -10.36 19.02 -12.78
N HIS A 18 -9.54 19.79 -12.05
CA HIS A 18 -8.83 19.27 -10.88
C HIS A 18 -9.78 18.80 -9.76
N LEU A 19 -10.86 19.55 -9.48
CA LEU A 19 -11.90 19.12 -8.53
C LEU A 19 -12.62 17.83 -8.95
N LEU A 20 -12.88 17.63 -10.25
CA LEU A 20 -13.48 16.40 -10.77
C LEU A 20 -12.50 15.22 -10.70
N GLU A 21 -11.20 15.43 -10.94
CA GLU A 21 -10.16 14.41 -10.76
C GLU A 21 -10.02 14.00 -9.28
N ASP A 22 -10.05 14.96 -8.37
CA ASP A 22 -9.98 14.68 -6.93
C ASP A 22 -11.19 13.89 -6.44
N VAL A 23 -12.40 14.28 -6.87
CA VAL A 23 -13.65 13.59 -6.48
C VAL A 23 -13.71 12.18 -7.06
N THR A 24 -13.29 11.99 -8.30
CA THR A 24 -13.28 10.66 -8.96
C THR A 24 -12.20 9.74 -8.37
N SER A 25 -11.05 10.28 -7.97
CA SER A 25 -9.99 9.53 -7.28
C SER A 25 -10.42 9.08 -5.87
N VAL A 26 -11.08 9.96 -5.11
CA VAL A 26 -11.62 9.60 -3.79
C VAL A 26 -12.73 8.55 -3.94
N TRP A 27 -13.62 8.73 -4.92
CA TRP A 27 -14.70 7.78 -5.20
C TRP A 27 -14.16 6.39 -5.53
N THR A 28 -13.20 6.30 -6.46
CA THR A 28 -12.60 5.01 -6.84
C THR A 28 -11.87 4.35 -5.68
N THR A 29 -11.23 5.13 -4.80
CA THR A 29 -10.60 4.62 -3.57
C THR A 29 -11.61 4.04 -2.59
N ILE A 30 -12.74 4.73 -2.37
CA ILE A 30 -13.83 4.23 -1.51
C ILE A 30 -14.42 2.95 -2.10
N VAL A 31 -14.69 2.92 -3.40
CA VAL A 31 -15.19 1.72 -4.08
C VAL A 31 -14.19 0.57 -3.95
N ALA A 32 -12.89 0.81 -4.08
CA ALA A 32 -11.85 -0.20 -3.90
C ALA A 32 -11.81 -0.72 -2.45
N ILE A 33 -11.97 0.13 -1.44
CA ILE A 33 -12.04 -0.27 -0.02
C ILE A 33 -13.29 -1.13 0.22
N VAL A 34 -14.46 -0.72 -0.28
CA VAL A 34 -15.70 -1.49 -0.15
C VAL A 34 -15.58 -2.85 -0.84
N HIS A 35 -14.98 -2.89 -2.03
CA HIS A 35 -14.76 -4.14 -2.76
C HIS A 35 -13.77 -5.04 -2.02
N ALA A 36 -12.68 -4.48 -1.47
CA ALA A 36 -11.72 -5.21 -0.66
C ALA A 36 -12.35 -5.76 0.64
N LEU A 37 -13.25 -4.99 1.27
CA LEU A 37 -13.99 -5.42 2.45
C LEU A 37 -14.91 -6.60 2.13
N TRP A 38 -15.68 -6.48 1.03
CA TRP A 38 -16.55 -7.55 0.56
C TRP A 38 -15.76 -8.82 0.23
N LEU A 39 -14.62 -8.66 -0.44
CA LEU A 39 -13.71 -9.76 -0.77
C LEU A 39 -13.16 -10.44 0.49
N MET A 40 -12.77 -9.67 1.50
CA MET A 40 -12.28 -10.19 2.77
C MET A 40 -13.34 -11.05 3.49
N ILE A 41 -14.59 -10.59 3.52
CA ILE A 41 -15.69 -11.32 4.18
C ILE A 41 -16.09 -12.57 3.40
N ARG A 42 -16.04 -12.52 2.05
CA ARG A 42 -16.39 -13.65 1.17
C ARG A 42 -15.32 -14.73 1.16
N ILE A 43 -14.05 -14.36 0.95
CA ILE A 43 -12.94 -15.30 0.82
C ILE A 43 -12.46 -15.79 2.19
N ARG A 44 -12.55 -14.94 3.23
CA ARG A 44 -12.03 -15.22 4.58
C ARG A 44 -10.58 -15.71 4.55
N PRO A 45 -9.66 -14.92 3.96
CA PRO A 45 -8.28 -15.35 3.82
C PRO A 45 -7.67 -15.58 5.20
N GLN A 46 -7.17 -16.79 5.42
CA GLN A 46 -6.41 -17.13 6.64
C GLN A 46 -5.06 -16.41 6.65
N VAL A 47 -4.48 -16.20 5.47
CA VAL A 47 -3.18 -15.60 5.26
C VAL A 47 -3.29 -14.55 4.15
N ILE A 48 -2.81 -13.34 4.44
CA ILE A 48 -2.71 -12.24 3.50
C ILE A 48 -1.23 -12.00 3.25
N LEU A 49 -0.75 -12.40 2.07
CA LEU A 49 0.62 -12.14 1.64
C LEU A 49 0.66 -10.86 0.81
N CYS A 50 1.43 -9.87 1.27
CA CYS A 50 1.59 -8.59 0.59
C CYS A 50 3.06 -8.36 0.25
N ASN A 51 3.35 -8.08 -1.01
CA ASN A 51 4.61 -7.49 -1.46
C ASN A 51 4.25 -6.12 -2.06
N GLY A 52 5.09 -5.08 -1.93
CA GLY A 52 4.74 -3.73 -2.41
C GLY A 52 4.25 -3.74 -3.88
N PRO A 53 3.29 -2.88 -4.31
CA PRO A 53 3.03 -1.48 -3.92
C PRO A 53 1.71 -1.23 -3.16
N GLY A 54 1.40 0.03 -2.85
CA GLY A 54 0.41 0.51 -1.86
C GLY A 54 -1.05 0.05 -2.00
N THR A 55 -1.42 -0.65 -3.07
CA THR A 55 -2.77 -1.22 -3.27
C THR A 55 -3.16 -2.23 -2.19
N CYS A 56 -2.17 -2.85 -1.55
CA CYS A 56 -2.40 -3.77 -0.43
C CYS A 56 -2.70 -3.07 0.91
N ILE A 57 -2.43 -1.76 1.04
CA ILE A 57 -2.68 -1.00 2.26
C ILE A 57 -4.15 -1.06 2.71
N PRO A 58 -5.16 -0.74 1.87
CA PRO A 58 -6.56 -0.80 2.29
C PRO A 58 -6.95 -2.19 2.79
N LEU A 59 -6.43 -3.25 2.17
CA LEU A 59 -6.72 -4.63 2.58
C LEU A 59 -6.08 -4.97 3.93
N CYS A 60 -4.83 -4.53 4.16
CA CYS A 60 -4.16 -4.63 5.45
C CYS A 60 -4.89 -3.81 6.55
N VAL A 61 -5.42 -2.62 6.22
CA VAL A 61 -6.22 -1.79 7.11
C VAL A 61 -7.49 -2.50 7.53
N ILE A 62 -8.24 -3.05 6.57
CA ILE A 62 -9.46 -3.79 6.85
C ILE A 62 -9.14 -5.02 7.71
N ALA A 63 -8.11 -5.79 7.37
CA ALA A 63 -7.70 -6.95 8.14
C ALA A 63 -7.24 -6.58 9.57
N PHE A 64 -6.57 -5.44 9.74
CA PHE A 64 -6.23 -4.91 11.05
C PHE A 64 -7.47 -4.49 11.84
N LEU A 65 -8.44 -3.82 11.21
CA LEU A 65 -9.72 -3.48 11.85
C LEU A 65 -10.45 -4.73 12.31
N PHE A 66 -10.49 -5.79 11.50
CA PHE A 66 -11.06 -7.08 11.91
C PHE A 66 -10.35 -7.68 13.13
N LYS A 67 -9.03 -7.58 13.22
CA LYS A 67 -8.28 -8.01 14.41
C LYS A 67 -8.65 -7.19 15.66
N VAL A 68 -8.80 -5.86 15.51
CA VAL A 68 -9.21 -4.97 16.62
C VAL A 68 -10.63 -5.30 17.09
N LEU A 69 -11.53 -5.65 16.17
CA LEU A 69 -12.89 -6.11 16.46
C LEU A 69 -12.95 -7.54 17.05
N GLY A 70 -11.81 -8.19 17.29
CA GLY A 70 -11.73 -9.52 17.91
C GLY A 70 -11.77 -10.69 16.94
N ILE A 71 -11.84 -10.44 15.63
CA ILE A 71 -11.90 -11.47 14.61
C ILE A 71 -10.47 -11.76 14.10
N ARG A 72 -9.79 -12.71 14.75
CA ARG A 72 -8.38 -13.12 14.49
C ARG A 72 -8.24 -14.29 13.50
N TRP A 73 -8.99 -14.25 12.42
CA TRP A 73 -8.91 -15.22 11.34
C TRP A 73 -7.81 -14.97 10.29
N SER A 74 -7.27 -13.75 10.19
CA SER A 74 -6.33 -13.40 9.11
C SER A 74 -4.96 -12.99 9.67
N SER A 75 -3.90 -13.66 9.21
CA SER A 75 -2.51 -13.26 9.45
C SER A 75 -1.95 -12.51 8.25
N ILE A 76 -1.26 -11.40 8.50
CA ILE A 76 -0.71 -10.52 7.47
C ILE A 76 0.80 -10.72 7.41
N PHE A 77 1.26 -11.24 6.28
CA PHE A 77 2.67 -11.43 5.97
C PHE A 77 3.07 -10.41 4.92
N TYR A 78 4.00 -9.54 5.26
CA TYR A 78 4.52 -8.55 4.35
C TYR A 78 5.93 -8.93 3.92
N VAL A 79 6.19 -8.96 2.61
CA VAL A 79 7.48 -9.23 2.01
C VAL A 79 7.94 -7.96 1.29
N GLU A 80 9.02 -7.35 1.76
CA GLU A 80 9.59 -6.18 1.09
C GLU A 80 10.27 -6.60 -0.23
N SER A 81 10.22 -5.71 -1.22
CA SER A 81 10.79 -5.97 -2.54
C SER A 81 12.32 -6.07 -2.53
N VAL A 82 12.86 -7.02 -3.32
CA VAL A 82 14.30 -7.31 -3.48
C VAL A 82 15.12 -6.07 -3.84
N ALA A 83 14.55 -5.20 -4.67
CA ALA A 83 15.21 -4.01 -5.21
C ALA A 83 15.58 -2.97 -4.14
N ARG A 84 15.03 -3.07 -2.92
CA ARG A 84 15.30 -2.13 -1.83
C ARG A 84 16.32 -2.71 -0.87
N VAL A 85 17.56 -2.23 -0.99
CA VAL A 85 18.70 -2.70 -0.18
C VAL A 85 18.92 -1.86 1.08
N LYS A 86 18.71 -0.53 0.98
CA LYS A 86 19.12 0.44 2.03
C LYS A 86 17.99 0.96 2.91
N LYS A 87 16.78 1.12 2.36
CA LYS A 87 15.62 1.72 3.05
C LYS A 87 14.33 1.05 2.57
N LEU A 88 13.38 0.86 3.49
CA LEU A 88 12.03 0.38 3.19
C LEU A 88 11.32 1.28 2.17
N PHE A 89 10.35 0.72 1.44
CA PHE A 89 9.37 1.52 0.71
C PHE A 89 8.46 2.27 1.69
N LEU A 90 7.83 3.37 1.25
CA LEU A 90 6.95 4.16 2.12
C LEU A 90 5.80 3.32 2.68
N SER A 91 5.18 2.49 1.84
CA SER A 91 4.14 1.54 2.24
C SER A 91 4.65 0.51 3.25
N GLY A 92 5.85 -0.06 3.03
CA GLY A 92 6.47 -1.00 3.96
C GLY A 92 6.82 -0.35 5.29
N LEU A 93 7.32 0.88 5.27
CA LEU A 93 7.58 1.68 6.47
C LEU A 93 6.28 2.00 7.22
N LEU A 94 5.21 2.35 6.51
CA LEU A 94 3.90 2.62 7.09
C LEU A 94 3.32 1.36 7.75
N LEU A 95 3.31 0.23 7.05
CA LEU A 95 2.87 -1.07 7.57
C LEU A 95 3.70 -1.51 8.78
N TYR A 96 5.02 -1.29 8.74
CA TYR A 96 5.92 -1.55 9.86
C TYR A 96 5.57 -0.66 11.06
N ASN A 97 5.42 0.64 10.85
CA ASN A 97 5.16 1.62 11.92
C ASN A 97 3.76 1.42 12.54
N LEU A 98 2.75 1.21 11.71
CA LEU A 98 1.36 0.96 12.12
C LEU A 98 1.14 -0.45 12.72
N ARG A 99 2.19 -1.30 12.75
CA ARG A 99 2.14 -2.67 13.27
C ARG A 99 1.01 -3.52 12.67
N MET A 100 0.73 -3.32 11.38
CA MET A 100 -0.39 -3.99 10.72
C MET A 100 0.01 -5.40 10.27
N ALA A 101 1.26 -5.57 9.84
CA ALA A 101 1.82 -6.87 9.51
C ALA A 101 2.21 -7.64 10.77
N ASP A 102 1.77 -8.90 10.89
CA ASP A 102 2.24 -9.79 11.95
C ASP A 102 3.68 -10.20 11.70
N GLN A 103 3.99 -10.48 10.43
CA GLN A 103 5.30 -10.92 9.99
C GLN A 103 5.78 -10.01 8.88
N PHE A 104 6.97 -9.47 9.07
CA PHE A 104 7.61 -8.58 8.13
C PHE A 104 8.90 -9.22 7.64
N PHE A 105 9.02 -9.48 6.35
CA PHE A 105 10.16 -10.15 5.75
C PHE A 105 11.00 -9.17 4.94
N VAL A 106 12.32 -9.24 5.13
CA VAL A 106 13.33 -8.48 4.40
C VAL A 106 14.35 -9.41 3.78
N GLN A 107 14.88 -9.01 2.64
CA GLN A 107 15.83 -9.82 1.88
C GLN A 107 17.29 -9.41 2.07
N TRP A 108 17.55 -8.32 2.80
CA TRP A 108 18.89 -7.80 3.04
C TRP A 108 19.19 -7.70 4.53
N PRO A 109 20.37 -8.16 4.99
CA PRO A 109 20.72 -8.14 6.41
C PRO A 109 20.90 -6.73 6.95
N GLN A 110 21.28 -5.76 6.10
CA GLN A 110 21.39 -4.35 6.50
C GLN A 110 20.03 -3.76 6.89
N LEU A 111 18.97 -4.18 6.21
CA LEU A 111 17.60 -3.78 6.54
C LEU A 111 17.15 -4.39 7.86
N GLN A 112 17.46 -5.67 8.11
CA GLN A 112 17.19 -6.29 9.41
C GLN A 112 17.89 -5.55 10.56
N LYS A 113 19.15 -5.13 10.36
CA LYS A 113 19.89 -4.36 11.37
C LYS A 113 19.20 -3.03 11.71
N ASN A 114 18.60 -2.37 10.72
CA ASN A 114 17.88 -1.12 10.91
C ASN A 114 16.44 -1.33 11.43
N TYR A 115 15.84 -2.49 11.16
CA TYR A 115 14.46 -2.83 11.50
C TYR A 115 14.43 -4.20 12.19
N PRO A 116 14.67 -4.26 13.51
CA PRO A 116 14.88 -5.53 14.22
C PRO A 116 13.63 -6.44 14.28
N ARG A 117 12.44 -5.90 14.00
CA ARG A 117 11.19 -6.69 13.89
C ARG A 117 11.02 -7.34 12.51
N ALA A 118 11.89 -7.03 11.55
CA ALA A 118 11.89 -7.66 10.26
C ALA A 118 12.69 -8.97 10.31
N HIS A 119 12.10 -10.03 9.77
CA HIS A 119 12.75 -11.32 9.60
C HIS A 119 13.53 -11.33 8.28
N TYR A 120 14.84 -11.56 8.38
CA TYR A 120 15.68 -11.75 7.21
C TYR A 120 15.45 -13.15 6.63
N VAL A 121 15.05 -13.21 5.37
CA VAL A 121 14.76 -14.46 4.64
C VAL A 121 15.70 -14.71 3.46
N GLY A 122 16.68 -13.82 3.24
CA GLY A 122 17.56 -13.88 2.07
C GLY A 122 16.86 -13.50 0.77
N CYS A 123 17.51 -13.77 -0.36
CA CYS A 123 16.96 -13.49 -1.69
C CYS A 123 15.92 -14.56 -2.06
N LEU A 124 14.63 -14.24 -1.94
CA LEU A 124 13.59 -15.01 -2.63
C LEU A 124 13.58 -14.54 -4.09
N MET A 125 14.15 -15.36 -4.97
CA MET A 125 13.99 -15.29 -6.44
C MET A 125 12.78 -16.11 -6.88
#